data_AF-X1QUK7-F1
#
_entry.id   AF-X1QUK7-F1
#
_cell.length_a   1.000
_cell.length_b   1.000
_cell.length_c   1.000
_cell.angle_alpha   90.00
_cell.angle_beta   90.00
_cell.angle_gamma   90.00
#
_symmetry.space_group_name_H-M   'P 1'
#
loop_
_entity.id
_entity.type
_entity.pdbx_description
1 polymer ?
#
loop_
_entity_poly.entity_id
_entity_poly.type
_entity_poly.pdbx_seq_one_letter_code
_entity_poly.pdbx_strand_id
1 'polypeptide(L)'
;SYACRAKVKNVAEYNSLGSEEILRRFNPSSAEEEAKIPKRIPYIVIVIDELADLMMTAAKEIEAYIVRLAQKSRSIGIHLVLATQRPQATVVTGLIKSNMPPSFAQSSGK
;
A
#
# COMPACT_ATOMS: atom_id res chain seq x y z
N SER A 1 -14.28 3.59 2.59
CA SER A 1 -13.29 3.05 3.54
C SER A 1 -13.53 3.63 4.92
N TYR A 2 -13.07 2.97 6.00
CA TYR A 2 -13.17 3.50 7.37
C TYR A 2 -12.50 4.87 7.53
N ALA A 3 -11.38 5.14 6.82
CA ALA A 3 -10.74 6.45 6.77
C ALA A 3 -11.69 7.56 6.26
N CYS A 4 -12.47 7.29 5.19
CA CYS A 4 -13.44 8.25 4.66
C CYS A 4 -14.59 8.51 5.66
N ARG A 5 -15.13 7.45 6.30
CA ARG A 5 -16.17 7.59 7.34
C ARG A 5 -15.65 8.40 8.54
N ALA A 6 -14.39 8.22 8.91
CA ALA A 6 -13.71 8.99 9.96
C ALA A 6 -13.25 10.39 9.50
N LYS A 7 -13.56 10.81 8.26
CA LYS A 7 -13.15 12.10 7.68
C LYS A 7 -11.64 12.36 7.80
N VAL A 8 -10.81 11.33 7.62
CA VAL A 8 -9.34 11.44 7.57
C VAL A 8 -8.80 11.09 6.19
N LYS A 9 -7.59 11.56 5.87
CA LYS A 9 -7.02 11.43 4.53
C LYS A 9 -6.41 10.06 4.28
N ASN A 10 -5.95 9.37 5.33
CA ASN A 10 -5.25 8.10 5.20
C ASN A 10 -5.36 7.21 6.46
N VAL A 11 -4.90 5.97 6.33
CA VAL A 11 -4.90 4.97 7.42
C VAL A 11 -4.02 5.39 8.61
N ALA A 12 -2.91 6.09 8.38
CA ALA A 12 -2.05 6.54 9.47
C ALA A 12 -2.75 7.58 10.36
N GLU A 13 -3.46 8.54 9.74
CA GLU A 13 -4.31 9.48 10.47
C GLU A 13 -5.42 8.76 11.22
N TYR A 14 -6.08 7.77 10.60
CA TYR A 14 -7.11 6.96 11.29
C TYR A 14 -6.55 6.28 12.53
N ASN A 15 -5.42 5.60 12.40
CA ASN A 15 -4.79 4.84 13.47
C ASN A 15 -4.19 5.71 14.59
N SER A 16 -4.05 7.02 14.34
CA SER A 16 -3.63 8.01 15.33
C SER A 16 -4.81 8.57 16.13
N LEU A 17 -6.06 8.30 15.74
CA LEU A 17 -7.24 8.71 16.50
C LEU A 17 -7.43 7.83 17.74
N GLY A 18 -7.85 8.45 18.84
CA GLY A 18 -8.34 7.72 20.00
C GLY A 18 -9.71 7.08 19.73
N SER A 19 -10.05 6.02 20.48
CA SER A 19 -11.32 5.30 20.30
C SER A 19 -12.55 6.21 20.45
N GLU A 20 -12.52 7.15 21.39
CA GLU A 20 -13.61 8.11 21.61
C GLU A 20 -13.85 9.00 20.39
N GLU A 21 -12.78 9.54 19.80
CA GLU A 21 -12.88 10.39 18.61
C GLU A 21 -13.34 9.58 17.38
N ILE A 22 -12.94 8.31 17.26
CA ILE A 22 -13.46 7.42 16.22
C ILE A 22 -14.98 7.28 16.37
N LEU A 23 -15.48 6.95 17.57
CA LEU A 23 -16.91 6.79 17.80
C LEU A 23 -17.68 8.08 17.54
N ARG A 24 -17.18 9.21 18.02
CA ARG A 24 -17.76 10.54 17.77
C ARG A 24 -17.88 10.86 16.28
N ARG A 25 -16.89 10.48 15.47
CA ARG A 25 -16.93 10.73 14.01
C ARG A 25 -17.85 9.78 13.26
N PHE A 26 -18.00 8.55 13.72
CA PHE A 26 -18.88 7.56 13.10
C PHE A 26 -20.33 7.71 13.52
N ASN A 27 -20.60 8.25 14.71
CA ASN A 27 -21.92 8.47 15.29
C ASN A 27 -22.83 7.23 15.16
N PRO A 28 -22.43 6.07 15.73
CA PRO A 28 -23.18 4.82 15.61
C PRO A 28 -24.58 4.97 16.22
N SER A 29 -25.56 4.34 15.58
CA SER A 29 -26.96 4.37 16.01
C SER A 29 -27.34 3.26 17.01
N SER A 30 -26.45 2.27 17.20
CA SER A 30 -26.66 1.15 18.10
C SER A 30 -25.33 0.57 18.62
N ALA A 31 -25.40 -0.18 19.72
CA ALA A 31 -24.24 -0.90 20.27
C ALA A 31 -23.67 -1.95 19.29
N GLU A 32 -24.52 -2.56 18.45
CA GLU A 32 -24.08 -3.48 17.40
C GLU A 32 -23.32 -2.77 16.28
N GLU A 33 -23.70 -1.55 15.94
CA GLU A 33 -22.97 -0.74 14.96
C GLU A 33 -21.62 -0.29 15.54
N GLU A 34 -21.61 0.14 16.80
CA GLU A 34 -20.40 0.50 17.53
C GLU A 34 -19.38 -0.65 17.56
N ALA A 35 -19.83 -1.88 17.88
CA ALA A 35 -18.97 -3.05 17.95
C ALA A 35 -18.30 -3.42 16.61
N LYS A 36 -18.88 -2.98 15.48
CA LYS A 36 -18.34 -3.19 14.13
C LYS A 36 -17.31 -2.13 13.71
N ILE A 37 -17.17 -1.03 14.46
CA ILE A 37 -16.21 0.03 14.12
C ILE A 37 -14.81 -0.38 14.61
N PRO A 38 -13.85 -0.60 13.71
CA PRO A 38 -12.52 -1.03 14.11
C PRO A 38 -11.79 0.08 14.84
N LYS A 39 -11.13 -0.21 15.97
CA LYS A 39 -10.31 0.79 16.68
C LYS A 39 -9.01 1.13 15.94
N ARG A 40 -8.56 0.24 15.05
CA ARG A 40 -7.42 0.42 14.16
C ARG A 40 -7.65 -0.32 12.85
N ILE A 41 -7.11 0.23 11.77
CA ILE A 41 -7.07 -0.39 10.45
C ILE A 41 -5.68 -1.02 10.26
N PRO A 42 -5.59 -2.29 9.83
CA PRO A 42 -4.30 -2.92 9.57
C PRO A 42 -3.59 -2.30 8.37
N TYR A 43 -2.26 -2.29 8.40
CA TYR A 43 -1.43 -2.06 7.22
C TYR A 43 -1.26 -3.37 6.45
N ILE A 44 -1.23 -3.28 5.12
CA ILE A 44 -0.98 -4.43 4.25
C ILE A 44 0.39 -4.25 3.61
N VAL A 45 1.28 -5.22 3.78
CA VAL A 45 2.58 -5.26 3.12
C VAL A 45 2.53 -6.32 2.04
N ILE A 46 2.83 -5.93 0.80
CA ILE A 46 2.95 -6.83 -0.35
C ILE A 46 4.44 -6.89 -0.69
N VAL A 47 5.00 -8.10 -0.66
CA VAL A 47 6.41 -8.35 -1.00
C VAL A 47 6.46 -9.23 -2.25
N ILE A 48 7.19 -8.78 -3.26
CA ILE A 48 7.50 -9.55 -4.46
C ILE A 48 9.01 -9.73 -4.46
N ASP A 49 9.47 -10.98 -4.29
CA ASP A 49 10.90 -11.28 -4.17
C ASP A 49 11.64 -11.26 -5.53
N GLU A 50 10.98 -11.70 -6.59
CA GLU A 50 11.52 -11.67 -7.96
C GLU A 50 10.49 -11.08 -8.93
N LEU A 51 10.56 -9.76 -9.11
CA LEU A 51 9.70 -9.04 -10.05
C LEU A 51 9.92 -9.52 -11.50
N ALA A 52 11.12 -9.96 -11.87
CA ALA A 52 11.41 -10.35 -13.24
C ALA A 52 10.54 -11.53 -13.71
N ASP A 53 10.27 -12.49 -12.83
CA ASP A 53 9.43 -13.64 -13.16
C ASP A 53 7.99 -13.23 -13.48
N LEU A 54 7.47 -12.22 -12.78
CA LEU A 54 6.16 -11.64 -13.10
C LEU A 54 6.20 -10.85 -14.42
N MET A 55 7.26 -10.09 -14.65
CA MET A 55 7.42 -9.31 -15.88
C MET A 55 7.56 -10.20 -17.12
N MET A 56 8.12 -11.40 -16.99
CA MET A 56 8.25 -12.36 -18.09
C MET A 56 6.91 -12.99 -18.53
N THR A 57 5.90 -13.02 -17.64
CA THR A 57 4.59 -13.59 -17.97
C THR A 57 3.64 -12.56 -18.59
N ALA A 58 3.59 -11.35 -18.02
CA ALA A 58 2.68 -10.30 -18.47
C ALA A 58 3.18 -8.87 -18.13
N ALA A 59 4.36 -8.47 -18.63
CA ALA A 59 5.01 -7.19 -18.32
C ALA A 59 4.08 -5.97 -18.28
N LYS A 60 3.25 -5.79 -19.30
CA LYS A 60 2.39 -4.61 -19.44
C LYS A 60 1.31 -4.53 -18.35
N GLU A 61 0.71 -5.67 -18.00
CA GLU A 61 -0.34 -5.74 -16.98
C GLU A 61 0.26 -5.58 -15.59
N ILE A 62 1.38 -6.26 -15.32
CA ILE A 62 2.10 -6.18 -14.04
C ILE A 62 2.58 -4.75 -13.77
N GLU A 63 3.18 -4.09 -14.76
CA GLU A 63 3.59 -2.68 -14.65
C GLU A 63 2.39 -1.76 -14.32
N ALA A 64 1.26 -1.94 -15.04
CA ALA A 64 0.06 -1.14 -14.81
C ALA A 64 -0.50 -1.35 -13.39
N TYR A 65 -0.48 -2.59 -12.87
CA TYR A 65 -0.91 -2.87 -11.50
C TYR A 65 0.03 -2.27 -10.46
N ILE A 66 1.35 -2.39 -10.65
CA ILE A 66 2.35 -1.80 -9.74
C ILE A 66 2.18 -0.29 -9.67
N VAL A 67 2.09 0.40 -10.81
CA VAL A 67 1.89 1.86 -10.86
C VAL A 67 0.60 2.25 -10.15
N ARG A 68 -0.51 1.53 -10.42
CA ARG A 68 -1.81 1.82 -9.79
C ARG A 68 -1.79 1.58 -8.29
N LEU A 69 -1.12 0.52 -7.82
CA LEU A 69 -0.93 0.24 -6.41
C LEU A 69 -0.09 1.34 -5.78
N ALA A 70 1.08 1.65 -6.32
CA ALA A 70 1.99 2.68 -5.82
C ALA A 70 1.27 4.03 -5.61
N GLN A 71 0.48 4.49 -6.61
CA GLN A 71 -0.27 5.74 -6.56
C GLN A 71 -1.37 5.77 -5.49
N LYS A 72 -2.02 4.64 -5.20
CA LYS A 72 -3.15 4.57 -4.23
C LYS A 72 -2.71 4.13 -2.84
N SER A 73 -1.59 3.42 -2.74
CA SER A 73 -1.15 2.66 -1.56
C SER A 73 -1.03 3.51 -0.29
N ARG A 74 -0.50 4.73 -0.41
CA ARG A 74 -0.28 5.66 0.71
C ARG A 74 -1.56 6.02 1.47
N SER A 75 -2.68 6.23 0.78
CA SER A 75 -3.92 6.64 1.44
C SER A 75 -4.67 5.49 2.10
N ILE A 76 -4.41 4.25 1.68
CA ILE A 76 -5.11 3.05 2.17
C ILE A 76 -4.23 2.13 3.04
N GLY A 77 -2.99 2.53 3.34
CA GLY A 77 -2.10 1.76 4.22
C GLY A 77 -1.50 0.51 3.58
N ILE A 78 -1.32 0.52 2.26
CA ILE A 78 -0.60 -0.55 1.55
C ILE A 78 0.87 -0.11 1.41
N HIS A 79 1.80 -1.04 1.62
CA HIS A 79 3.21 -0.88 1.33
C HIS A 79 3.65 -1.98 0.37
N LEU A 80 4.28 -1.59 -0.73
CA LEU A 80 4.77 -2.52 -1.75
C LEU A 80 6.30 -2.58 -1.65
N VAL A 81 6.84 -3.79 -1.58
CA VAL A 81 8.28 -4.07 -1.62
C VAL A 81 8.53 -4.93 -2.85
N LEU A 82 9.32 -4.41 -3.77
CA LEU A 82 9.68 -5.09 -5.01
C LEU A 82 11.18 -5.39 -4.96
N ALA A 83 11.52 -6.67 -5.04
CA ALA A 83 12.89 -7.15 -5.16
C ALA A 83 13.07 -7.85 -6.52
N THR A 84 14.31 -7.85 -6.96
CA THR A 84 14.77 -8.60 -8.13
C THR A 84 16.29 -8.65 -8.12
N GLN A 85 16.82 -9.79 -8.54
CA GLN A 85 18.22 -10.05 -8.79
C GLN A 85 18.60 -9.77 -10.25
N ARG A 86 17.61 -9.42 -11.10
CA ARG A 86 17.79 -9.07 -12.51
C ARG A 86 17.51 -7.58 -12.71
N PRO A 87 18.45 -6.67 -12.38
CA PRO A 87 18.24 -5.22 -12.44
C PRO A 87 18.29 -4.67 -13.88
N GLN A 88 17.50 -5.24 -14.78
CA GLN A 88 17.39 -4.83 -16.17
C GLN A 88 16.34 -3.73 -16.32
N ALA A 89 16.53 -2.81 -17.26
CA ALA A 89 15.58 -1.72 -17.53
C ALA A 89 14.19 -2.23 -17.99
N THR A 90 14.13 -3.46 -18.52
CA THR A 90 12.89 -4.17 -18.89
C THR A 90 12.12 -4.71 -17.68
N VAL A 91 12.80 -4.93 -16.55
CA VAL A 91 12.20 -5.41 -15.29
C VAL A 91 11.87 -4.21 -14.39
N VAL A 92 12.84 -3.32 -14.15
CA VAL A 92 12.69 -2.12 -13.33
C VAL A 92 12.56 -0.90 -14.24
N THR A 93 11.39 -0.77 -14.85
CA THR A 93 11.11 0.25 -15.86
C THR A 93 11.15 1.67 -15.30
N GLY A 94 11.21 2.66 -16.20
CA GLY A 94 11.13 4.07 -15.80
C GLY A 94 9.82 4.42 -15.08
N LEU A 95 8.70 3.81 -15.47
CA LEU A 95 7.39 4.04 -14.87
C LEU A 95 7.29 3.48 -13.45
N ILE A 96 7.87 2.29 -13.22
CA ILE A 96 7.93 1.72 -11.87
C ILE A 96 8.78 2.62 -10.96
N LYS A 97 9.97 3.03 -11.42
CA LYS A 97 10.87 3.90 -10.65
C LYS A 97 10.25 5.25 -10.31
N SER A 98 9.52 5.87 -11.24
CA SER A 98 8.91 7.18 -10.99
C SER A 98 7.77 7.14 -9.96
N ASN A 99 7.15 5.98 -9.75
CA ASN A 99 6.05 5.81 -8.78
C ASN A 99 6.49 5.18 -7.45
N MET A 100 7.73 4.67 -7.33
CA MET A 100 8.26 4.01 -6.12
C MET A 100 9.60 4.63 -5.63
N PRO A 101 9.60 5.84 -5.05
CA PRO A 101 10.81 6.66 -4.88
C PRO A 101 11.78 6.36 -3.72
N PRO A 102 11.70 5.25 -2.95
CA PRO A 102 12.92 4.69 -2.36
C PRO A 102 13.33 3.44 -3.13
N SER A 103 14.52 3.48 -3.74
CA SER A 103 15.14 2.29 -4.34
C SER A 103 16.50 2.07 -3.70
N PHE A 104 16.82 0.79 -3.45
CA PHE A 104 18.12 0.36 -2.96
C PHE A 104 18.70 -0.61 -3.98
N ALA A 105 19.98 -0.41 -4.31
CA ALA A 105 20.71 -1.30 -5.18
C ALA A 105 21.93 -1.81 -4.42
N GLN A 106 22.03 -3.13 -4.27
CA GLN A 106 23.21 -3.78 -3.73
C GLN A 106 23.85 -4.58 -4.86
N SER A 107 25.09 -4.26 -5.20
CA SER A 107 25.89 -5.14 -6.03
C SER A 107 26.43 -6.27 -5.17
N SER A 108 26.07 -7.51 -5.49
CA SER A 108 26.81 -8.67 -4.99
C SER A 108 28.23 -8.58 -5.55
N GLY A 109 29.18 -8.11 -4.76
CA GLY A 109 30.60 -8.16 -5.09
C GLY A 109 30.98 -9.61 -5.39
N LYS A 110 31.87 -9.80 -6.37
CA LYS A 110 32.56 -11.08 -6.56
C LYS A 110 33.34 -11.46 -5.31
#